data_AF-U3JY27-F1
#
_entry.id   AF-U3JY27-F1
#
_cell.length_a   1.000
_cell.length_b   1.000
_cell.length_c   1.000
_cell.angle_alpha   90.00
_cell.angle_beta   90.00
_cell.angle_gamma   90.00
#
_symmetry.space_group_name_H-M   'P 1'
#
loop_
_entity.id
_entity.type
_entity.pdbx_description
1 polymer ?
#
loop_
_entity_poly.entity_id
_entity_poly.type
_entity_poly.pdbx_seq_one_letter_code
_entity_poly.pdbx_strand_id
1 'polypeptide(L)'
;EEAIAFYGGHSPAAMQTKYMDAGWAMGASSYELARGVDCPETAAFLDAHHLLDADGPVRFPNALCVFELPTGVPLRRHFDSDFQGGFHFYAGLEGRALVLRTTSTVYNYDYIWDFLLYPNGVLEAKVHATGYIHATFYTPEGRRYGSRVHTHLLGNIHTHLVHYKVDLDVAGEGPRQLPTPPGCGEGAGWSHGGCQGAEVPCSWQGGITRASPAPSGDDPGWSHGGCQGGATGGARGLRCPVPGRAGSPGHHLHPQVMIPLHGGISAGSLPPHGGGISQPW
;
A
#
# COMPACT_ATOMS: atom_id res chain seq x y z
N GLU A 1 -8.72 -7.64 -6.26
CA GLU A 1 -9.25 -8.03 -7.57
C GLU A 1 -8.56 -9.26 -8.12
N GLU A 2 -7.24 -9.41 -8.04
CA GLU A 2 -6.57 -10.69 -8.40
C GLU A 2 -5.17 -10.75 -7.76
N ALA A 3 -4.67 -11.95 -7.50
CA ALA A 3 -3.27 -12.24 -7.28
C ALA A 3 -2.81 -13.34 -8.26
N ILE A 4 -1.67 -13.11 -8.92
CA ILE A 4 -1.18 -13.99 -9.98
C ILE A 4 0.26 -14.40 -9.67
N ALA A 5 0.54 -15.69 -9.80
CA ALA A 5 1.89 -16.24 -9.75
C ALA A 5 2.27 -16.92 -11.08
N PHE A 6 3.24 -16.36 -11.79
CA PHE A 6 3.81 -16.97 -13.00
C PHE A 6 5.14 -17.63 -12.69
N TYR A 7 5.26 -18.92 -12.99
CA TYR A 7 6.49 -19.68 -12.72
C TYR A 7 7.36 -19.86 -13.97
N GLY A 8 8.65 -19.97 -13.71
CA GLY A 8 9.63 -20.53 -14.63
C GLY A 8 10.16 -21.87 -14.10
N GLY A 9 10.32 -22.84 -14.99
CA GLY A 9 10.83 -24.16 -14.60
C GLY A 9 11.27 -25.01 -15.78
N HIS A 10 12.05 -26.05 -15.47
CA HIS A 10 12.39 -27.10 -16.42
C HIS A 10 11.39 -28.25 -16.41
N SER A 11 10.78 -28.54 -15.25
CA SER A 11 9.74 -29.56 -15.16
C SER A 11 8.44 -29.09 -15.83
N PRO A 12 7.62 -30.00 -16.38
CA PRO A 12 6.34 -29.65 -16.99
C PRO A 12 5.42 -28.86 -16.05
N ALA A 13 5.41 -29.18 -14.76
CA ALA A 13 4.66 -28.44 -13.77
C ALA A 13 5.12 -26.97 -13.70
N ALA A 14 6.37 -26.72 -13.30
CA ALA A 14 6.82 -25.34 -13.11
C ALA A 14 6.95 -24.52 -14.39
N MET A 15 7.10 -25.14 -15.57
CA MET A 15 7.16 -24.40 -16.84
C MET A 15 5.78 -23.91 -17.32
N GLN A 16 4.69 -24.54 -16.87
CA GLN A 16 3.33 -24.23 -17.32
C GLN A 16 2.49 -23.51 -16.26
N THR A 17 2.90 -23.55 -14.99
CA THR A 17 2.13 -22.98 -13.89
C THR A 17 1.98 -21.46 -14.03
N LYS A 18 0.71 -21.06 -14.09
CA LYS A 18 0.24 -19.68 -14.03
C LYS A 18 -0.97 -19.66 -13.11
N TYR A 19 -0.76 -19.33 -11.84
CA TYR A 19 -1.88 -19.24 -10.90
C TYR A 19 -2.60 -17.92 -11.07
N MET A 20 -3.92 -18.00 -11.15
CA MET A 20 -4.86 -16.89 -10.98
C MET A 20 -5.61 -17.21 -9.70
N ASP A 21 -5.13 -16.68 -8.58
CA ASP A 21 -5.46 -17.16 -7.24
C ASP A 21 -6.93 -16.87 -6.88
N ALA A 22 -7.55 -15.84 -7.46
CA ALA A 22 -8.98 -15.61 -7.31
C ALA A 22 -9.81 -16.77 -7.89
N GLY A 23 -9.34 -17.43 -8.96
CA GLY A 23 -9.95 -18.65 -9.49
C GLY A 23 -9.86 -19.84 -8.53
N TRP A 24 -8.96 -19.77 -7.54
CA TRP A 24 -8.82 -20.72 -6.43
C TRP A 24 -9.51 -20.23 -5.16
N ALA A 25 -10.50 -19.34 -5.31
CA ALA A 25 -11.30 -18.80 -4.24
C ALA A 25 -10.49 -18.14 -3.12
N MET A 26 -9.42 -17.41 -3.47
CA MET A 26 -8.57 -16.65 -2.53
C MET A 26 -9.37 -15.86 -1.47
N GLY A 27 -10.51 -15.27 -1.86
CA GLY A 27 -11.38 -14.51 -0.93
C GLY A 27 -12.08 -15.37 0.13
N ALA A 28 -12.32 -16.66 -0.13
CA ALA A 28 -12.86 -17.62 0.82
C ALA A 28 -11.77 -18.32 1.65
N SER A 29 -10.50 -18.16 1.28
CA SER A 29 -9.34 -18.74 1.96
C SER A 29 -8.81 -17.86 3.11
N SER A 30 -9.68 -17.08 3.76
CA SER A 30 -9.34 -16.22 4.90
C SER A 30 -9.42 -17.00 6.22
N TYR A 31 -8.38 -17.80 6.47
CA TYR A 31 -8.28 -18.63 7.67
C TYR A 31 -8.00 -17.81 8.93
N GLU A 32 -8.13 -18.48 10.07
CA GLU A 32 -7.98 -17.89 11.40
C GLU A 32 -6.61 -17.23 11.60
N LEU A 33 -6.62 -15.98 12.05
CA LEU A 33 -5.42 -15.22 12.41
C LEU A 33 -5.00 -15.54 13.84
N ALA A 34 -3.75 -15.96 14.01
CA ALA A 34 -3.18 -16.27 15.31
C ALA A 34 -2.90 -14.98 16.11
N ARG A 35 -3.60 -14.83 17.24
CA ARG A 35 -3.40 -13.74 18.18
C ARG A 35 -1.98 -13.72 18.72
N GLY A 36 -1.34 -12.53 18.70
CA GLY A 36 0.04 -12.32 19.12
C GLY A 36 1.08 -12.63 18.04
N VAL A 37 0.70 -13.29 16.95
CA VAL A 37 1.58 -13.62 15.81
C VAL A 37 1.18 -12.82 14.58
N ASP A 38 -0.03 -13.04 14.09
CA ASP A 38 -0.55 -12.36 12.90
C ASP A 38 -1.06 -10.96 13.22
N CYS A 39 -1.59 -10.76 14.43
CA CYS A 39 -2.06 -9.47 14.92
C CYS A 39 -1.70 -9.29 16.41
N PRO A 40 -1.59 -8.04 16.91
CA PRO A 40 -1.38 -7.79 18.32
C PRO A 40 -2.43 -8.46 19.20
N GLU A 41 -2.06 -8.84 20.44
CA GLU A 41 -3.00 -9.49 21.36
C GLU A 41 -4.25 -8.65 21.64
N THR A 42 -4.07 -7.33 21.66
CA THR A 42 -5.10 -6.31 21.90
C THR A 42 -5.96 -6.00 20.68
N ALA A 43 -5.73 -6.64 19.53
CA ALA A 43 -6.53 -6.43 18.33
C ALA A 43 -7.97 -6.91 18.54
N ALA A 44 -8.91 -6.21 17.89
CA ALA A 44 -10.27 -6.69 17.72
C ALA A 44 -10.29 -7.69 16.57
N PHE A 45 -10.79 -8.90 16.81
CA PHE A 45 -10.89 -9.94 15.79
C PHE A 45 -12.34 -10.08 15.33
N LEU A 46 -12.51 -10.35 14.04
CA LEU A 46 -13.80 -10.55 13.41
C LEU A 46 -13.81 -11.87 12.65
N ASP A 47 -14.96 -12.54 12.68
CA ASP A 47 -15.17 -13.76 11.94
C ASP A 47 -15.63 -13.46 10.51
N ALA A 48 -15.25 -14.34 9.58
CA ALA A 48 -15.81 -14.37 8.24
C ALA A 48 -16.77 -15.56 8.10
N HIS A 49 -17.75 -15.44 7.20
CA HIS A 49 -18.64 -16.54 6.84
C HIS A 49 -18.61 -16.70 5.32
N HIS A 50 -18.25 -17.89 4.86
CA HIS A 50 -18.12 -18.21 3.44
C HIS A 50 -19.09 -19.32 3.05
N LEU A 51 -19.67 -19.23 1.85
CA LEU A 51 -20.46 -20.31 1.25
C LEU A 51 -19.76 -20.74 -0.04
N LEU A 52 -18.86 -21.72 0.08
CA LEU A 52 -18.08 -22.27 -1.02
C LEU A 52 -18.00 -23.78 -0.84
N ASP A 53 -18.41 -24.54 -1.86
CA ASP A 53 -18.40 -26.02 -1.87
C ASP A 53 -19.01 -26.66 -0.60
N ALA A 54 -20.03 -26.00 -0.04
CA ALA A 54 -20.67 -26.39 1.22
C ALA A 54 -22.19 -26.25 1.12
N ASP A 55 -22.90 -27.06 1.89
CA ASP A 55 -24.37 -27.06 1.97
C ASP A 55 -24.94 -25.86 2.76
N GLY A 56 -24.08 -25.06 3.41
CA GLY A 56 -24.46 -23.88 4.18
C GLY A 56 -23.25 -23.01 4.56
N PRO A 57 -23.48 -21.81 5.12
CA PRO A 57 -22.39 -20.89 5.48
C PRO A 57 -21.43 -21.51 6.49
N VAL A 58 -20.14 -21.48 6.17
CA VAL A 58 -19.05 -21.95 7.02
C VAL A 58 -18.42 -20.75 7.71
N ARG A 59 -18.30 -20.82 9.04
CA ARG A 59 -17.67 -19.79 9.86
C ARG A 59 -16.16 -20.00 9.93
N PHE A 60 -15.42 -18.92 9.67
CA PHE A 60 -13.97 -18.82 9.82
C PHE A 60 -13.70 -17.86 10.98
N PRO A 61 -13.37 -18.38 12.18
CA PRO A 61 -13.18 -17.54 13.35
C PRO A 61 -11.93 -16.67 13.19
N ASN A 62 -11.95 -15.45 13.74
CA ASN A 62 -10.79 -14.56 13.79
C ASN A 62 -10.13 -14.32 12.40
N ALA A 63 -10.90 -14.36 11.32
CA ALA A 63 -10.41 -14.24 9.95
C ALA A 63 -9.91 -12.83 9.59
N LEU A 64 -10.37 -11.81 10.32
CA LEU A 64 -9.92 -10.43 10.20
C LEU A 64 -9.51 -9.89 11.56
N CYS A 65 -8.59 -8.93 11.57
CA CYS A 65 -8.25 -8.17 12.77
C CYS A 65 -8.14 -6.68 12.49
N VAL A 66 -8.50 -5.88 13.50
CA VAL A 66 -8.43 -4.42 13.48
C VAL A 66 -7.66 -3.94 14.70
N PHE A 67 -6.64 -3.11 14.49
CA PHE A 67 -5.78 -2.62 15.56
C PHE A 67 -5.11 -1.28 15.23
N GLU A 68 -4.70 -0.54 16.25
CA GLU A 68 -3.84 0.63 16.07
C GLU A 68 -2.36 0.22 16.11
N LEU A 69 -1.59 0.71 15.14
CA LEU A 69 -0.15 0.46 15.01
C LEU A 69 0.61 1.77 15.20
N PRO A 70 1.48 1.91 16.22
CA PRO A 70 2.43 3.00 16.31
C PRO A 70 3.41 2.95 15.13
N THR A 71 3.61 4.07 14.43
CA THR A 71 4.50 4.10 13.25
C THR A 71 5.98 4.21 13.61
N GLY A 72 6.32 4.31 14.91
CA GLY A 72 7.69 4.44 15.42
C GLY A 72 8.31 5.83 15.25
N VAL A 73 7.62 6.76 14.57
CA VAL A 73 8.06 8.15 14.34
C VAL A 73 6.87 9.11 14.52
N PRO A 74 7.08 10.36 15.00
CA PRO A 74 5.99 11.32 15.12
C PRO A 74 5.45 11.68 13.74
N LEU A 75 4.12 11.82 13.61
CA LEU A 75 3.46 12.25 12.38
C LEU A 75 3.92 13.66 11.98
N ARG A 76 4.05 14.54 12.97
CA ARG A 76 4.63 15.89 12.81
C ARG A 76 5.26 16.32 14.12
N ARG A 77 6.34 17.08 14.01
CA ARG A 77 6.96 17.76 15.16
C ARG A 77 7.61 19.06 14.71
N HIS A 78 7.63 20.04 15.60
CA HIS A 78 8.40 21.26 15.42
C HIS A 78 8.95 21.72 16.78
N PHE A 79 10.18 22.21 16.77
CA PHE A 79 10.86 22.81 17.90
C PHE A 79 11.37 24.18 17.47
N ASP A 80 10.86 25.23 18.08
CA ASP A 80 11.19 26.61 17.76
C ASP A 80 12.25 27.14 18.75
N SER A 81 13.50 27.18 18.31
CA SER A 81 14.66 27.59 19.11
C SER A 81 14.82 29.10 19.11
N ASP A 82 15.19 29.68 20.25
CA ASP A 82 15.56 31.10 20.33
C ASP A 82 17.03 31.37 19.93
N PHE A 83 17.78 30.32 19.54
CA PHE A 83 19.21 30.36 19.22
C PHE A 83 20.14 30.85 20.35
N GLN A 84 19.61 31.02 21.56
CA GLN A 84 20.33 31.42 22.78
C GLN A 84 20.38 30.30 23.82
N GLY A 85 19.95 29.09 23.43
CA GLY A 85 19.91 27.91 24.30
C GLY A 85 18.55 27.65 24.96
N GLY A 86 17.52 28.44 24.63
CA GLY A 86 16.13 28.23 25.00
C GLY A 86 15.23 27.90 23.80
N PHE A 87 13.91 28.00 24.00
CA PHE A 87 12.92 27.73 22.98
C PHE A 87 11.62 28.53 23.21
N HIS A 88 10.93 28.86 22.13
CA HIS A 88 9.62 29.54 22.19
C HIS A 88 8.49 28.53 22.38
N PHE A 89 8.50 27.44 21.59
CA PHE A 89 7.55 26.35 21.76
C PHE A 89 8.06 25.03 21.18
N TYR A 90 7.43 23.94 21.63
CA TYR A 90 7.51 22.62 21.03
C TYR A 90 6.09 22.11 20.79
N ALA A 91 5.85 21.53 19.61
CA ALA A 91 4.60 20.86 19.29
C ALA A 91 4.88 19.56 18.54
N GLY A 92 4.24 18.47 18.97
CA GLY A 92 4.36 17.16 18.36
C GLY A 92 3.01 16.46 18.25
N LEU A 93 2.92 15.50 17.33
CA LEU A 93 1.82 14.56 17.22
C LEU A 93 2.41 13.18 16.94
N GLU A 94 2.04 12.20 17.76
CA GLU A 94 2.48 10.82 17.59
C GLU A 94 1.99 10.26 16.26
N GLY A 95 2.82 9.41 15.64
CA GLY A 95 2.43 8.68 14.44
C GLY A 95 1.76 7.36 14.81
N ARG A 96 0.52 7.19 14.35
CA ARG A 96 -0.27 5.97 14.49
C ARG A 96 -0.99 5.70 13.16
N ALA A 97 -1.33 4.45 12.90
CA ALA A 97 -2.22 4.06 11.82
C ALA A 97 -3.24 3.04 12.33
N LEU A 98 -4.49 3.12 11.87
CA LEU A 98 -5.47 2.06 12.06
C LEU A 98 -5.26 1.01 10.98
N VAL A 99 -5.03 -0.24 11.37
CA VAL A 99 -4.77 -1.35 10.45
C VAL A 99 -5.98 -2.27 10.43
N LEU A 100 -6.48 -2.55 9.23
CA LEU A 100 -7.36 -3.69 8.94
C LEU A 100 -6.51 -4.75 8.23
N ARG A 101 -6.44 -5.96 8.82
CA ARG A 101 -5.68 -7.08 8.26
C ARG A 101 -6.57 -8.30 8.06
N THR A 102 -6.34 -8.99 6.94
CA THR A 102 -6.87 -10.33 6.64
C THR A 102 -5.79 -11.12 5.91
N THR A 103 -5.91 -12.44 5.89
CA THR A 103 -5.03 -13.31 5.11
C THR A 103 -5.79 -14.04 4.01
N SER A 104 -5.03 -14.57 3.05
CA SER A 104 -5.51 -15.58 2.11
C SER A 104 -4.45 -16.66 1.95
N THR A 105 -4.76 -17.87 2.43
CA THR A 105 -3.87 -19.03 2.26
C THR A 105 -4.30 -19.81 1.03
N VAL A 106 -3.58 -19.64 -0.08
CA VAL A 106 -3.87 -20.32 -1.35
C VAL A 106 -2.75 -21.30 -1.64
N TYR A 107 -3.07 -22.58 -1.47
CA TYR A 107 -2.12 -23.69 -1.64
C TYR A 107 -0.85 -23.49 -0.79
N ASN A 108 0.29 -23.16 -1.39
CA ASN A 108 1.56 -22.97 -0.68
C ASN A 108 1.78 -21.54 -0.15
N TYR A 109 0.98 -20.57 -0.60
CA TYR A 109 1.17 -19.15 -0.29
C TYR A 109 0.26 -18.69 0.83
N ASP A 110 0.80 -17.79 1.66
CA ASP A 110 0.05 -17.00 2.62
C ASP A 110 0.19 -15.53 2.23
N TYR A 111 -0.90 -14.93 1.74
CA TYR A 111 -0.95 -13.49 1.46
C TYR A 111 -1.52 -12.76 2.68
N ILE A 112 -0.79 -11.79 3.20
CA ILE A 112 -1.27 -10.87 4.25
C ILE A 112 -1.68 -9.57 3.56
N TRP A 113 -2.95 -9.20 3.70
CA TRP A 113 -3.53 -8.00 3.12
C TRP A 113 -3.74 -6.97 4.23
N ASP A 114 -3.02 -5.86 4.14
CA ASP A 114 -3.15 -4.75 5.10
C ASP A 114 -3.73 -3.51 4.43
N PHE A 115 -4.71 -2.90 5.11
CA PHE A 115 -5.18 -1.56 4.82
C PHE A 115 -4.89 -0.67 6.03
N LEU A 116 -3.95 0.26 5.87
CA LEU A 116 -3.53 1.19 6.92
C LEU A 116 -4.16 2.56 6.67
N LEU A 117 -4.92 3.05 7.64
CA LEU A 117 -5.52 4.38 7.63
C LEU A 117 -4.75 5.29 8.59
N TYR A 118 -4.11 6.31 8.04
CA TYR A 118 -3.35 7.29 8.79
C TYR A 118 -4.22 8.50 9.16
N PRO A 119 -3.98 9.13 10.32
CA PRO A 119 -4.75 10.30 10.78
C PRO A 119 -4.56 11.55 9.91
N ASN A 120 -3.55 11.59 9.03
CA ASN A 120 -3.38 12.63 8.02
C ASN A 120 -4.23 12.37 6.75
N GLY A 121 -5.09 11.36 6.76
CA GLY A 121 -5.93 10.96 5.63
C GLY A 121 -5.25 9.99 4.67
N VAL A 122 -4.01 9.57 4.85
CA VAL A 122 -3.42 8.57 3.93
C VAL A 122 -4.06 7.20 4.14
N LEU A 123 -4.45 6.53 3.06
CA LEU A 123 -4.76 5.11 3.02
C LEU A 123 -3.63 4.36 2.32
N GLU A 124 -3.08 3.35 2.96
CA GLU A 124 -2.07 2.47 2.38
C GLU A 124 -2.63 1.06 2.24
N ALA A 125 -2.57 0.49 1.04
CA ALA A 125 -2.80 -0.93 0.83
C ALA A 125 -1.45 -1.62 0.66
N LYS A 126 -1.18 -2.65 1.46
CA LYS A 126 0.02 -3.49 1.37
C LYS A 126 -0.37 -4.96 1.20
N VAL A 127 0.48 -5.68 0.47
CA VAL A 127 0.46 -7.14 0.46
C VAL A 127 1.82 -7.70 0.85
N HIS A 128 1.81 -8.72 1.69
CA HIS A 128 2.99 -9.49 2.06
C HIS A 128 2.77 -10.93 1.62
N ALA A 129 3.69 -11.48 0.83
CA ALA A 129 3.68 -12.90 0.49
C ALA A 129 4.64 -13.65 1.44
N THR A 130 4.10 -14.64 2.14
CA THR A 130 4.83 -15.59 2.99
C THR A 130 4.33 -17.01 2.73
N GLY A 131 4.63 -17.95 3.64
CA GLY A 131 4.28 -19.36 3.50
C GLY A 131 5.44 -20.18 2.92
N TYR A 132 5.10 -21.22 2.16
CA TYR A 132 6.07 -22.11 1.54
C TYR A 132 6.30 -21.76 0.07
N ILE A 133 7.52 -21.95 -0.41
CA ILE A 133 7.80 -21.87 -1.84
C ILE A 133 7.26 -23.11 -2.55
N HIS A 134 6.67 -22.93 -3.73
CA HIS A 134 6.46 -24.04 -4.65
C HIS A 134 7.79 -24.43 -5.28
N ALA A 135 8.21 -25.66 -5.03
CA ALA A 135 9.48 -26.18 -5.49
C ALA A 135 9.32 -27.41 -6.39
N THR A 136 10.34 -27.69 -7.18
CA THR A 136 10.43 -28.88 -8.03
C THR A 136 11.67 -29.70 -7.69
N PHE A 137 11.74 -30.94 -8.18
CA PHE A 137 12.93 -31.76 -8.00
C PHE A 137 14.14 -31.10 -8.67
N TYR A 138 15.26 -31.08 -7.96
CA TYR A 138 16.50 -30.52 -8.48
C TYR A 138 17.06 -31.36 -9.63
N THR A 139 17.22 -30.73 -10.80
CA THR A 139 18.03 -31.24 -11.90
C THR A 139 19.06 -30.20 -12.33
N PRO A 140 20.19 -30.60 -12.95
CA PRO A 140 21.15 -29.65 -13.51
C PRO A 140 20.52 -28.63 -14.46
N GLU A 141 19.56 -29.04 -15.29
CA GLU A 141 18.86 -28.20 -16.26
C GLU A 141 17.90 -27.21 -15.57
N GLY A 142 17.29 -27.62 -14.45
CA GLY A 142 16.41 -26.79 -13.64
C GLY A 142 17.10 -25.56 -13.05
N ARG A 143 18.43 -25.59 -12.86
CA ARG A 143 19.19 -24.46 -12.29
C ARG A 143 19.08 -23.16 -13.06
N ARG A 144 18.72 -23.19 -14.35
CA ARG A 144 18.49 -21.98 -15.13
C ARG A 144 17.19 -21.24 -14.76
N TYR A 145 16.33 -21.88 -13.95
CA TYR A 145 15.00 -21.40 -13.57
C TYR A 145 14.81 -21.29 -12.05
N GLY A 146 15.88 -21.26 -11.28
CA GLY A 146 15.74 -21.21 -9.83
C GLY A 146 17.03 -21.56 -9.09
N SER A 147 16.90 -21.65 -7.78
CA SER A 147 18.00 -21.94 -6.88
C SER A 147 17.80 -23.27 -6.18
N ARG A 148 18.88 -24.05 -6.00
CA ARG A 148 18.81 -25.26 -5.18
C ARG A 148 18.70 -24.84 -3.72
N VAL A 149 17.56 -25.12 -3.09
CA VAL A 149 17.27 -24.74 -1.71
C VAL A 149 17.50 -25.90 -0.72
N HIS A 150 17.51 -27.14 -1.23
CA HIS A 150 17.83 -28.33 -0.45
C HIS A 150 18.39 -29.45 -1.36
N THR A 151 18.84 -30.57 -0.79
CA THR A 151 19.55 -31.66 -1.49
C THR A 151 18.84 -32.10 -2.78
N HIS A 152 17.50 -32.20 -2.78
CA HIS A 152 16.74 -32.61 -3.96
C HIS A 152 15.71 -31.57 -4.40
N LEU A 153 15.84 -30.34 -3.92
CA LEU A 153 14.80 -29.32 -4.01
C LEU A 153 15.30 -28.07 -4.72
N LEU A 154 14.61 -27.67 -5.78
CA LEU A 154 14.82 -26.45 -6.53
C LEU A 154 13.67 -25.48 -6.24
N GLY A 155 13.98 -24.32 -5.69
CA GLY A 155 13.06 -23.21 -5.58
C GLY A 155 12.94 -22.50 -6.93
N ASN A 156 11.79 -22.65 -7.58
CA ASN A 156 11.53 -22.12 -8.91
C ASN A 156 11.37 -20.59 -8.88
N ILE A 157 11.90 -19.91 -9.89
CA ILE A 157 11.68 -18.49 -10.10
C ILE A 157 10.20 -18.25 -10.42
N HIS A 158 9.63 -17.21 -9.83
CA HIS A 158 8.29 -16.77 -10.13
C HIS A 158 8.11 -15.28 -9.84
N THR A 159 7.01 -14.72 -10.34
CA THR A 159 6.60 -13.34 -10.08
C THR A 159 5.26 -13.34 -9.36
N HIS A 160 5.09 -12.49 -8.36
CA HIS A 160 3.78 -12.14 -7.82
C HIS A 160 3.29 -10.83 -8.44
N LEU A 161 2.12 -10.87 -9.07
CA LEU A 161 1.42 -9.68 -9.57
C LEU A 161 0.10 -9.56 -8.83
N VAL A 162 -0.19 -8.37 -8.30
CA VAL A 162 -1.39 -8.11 -7.51
C VAL A 162 -2.15 -6.96 -8.12
N HIS A 163 -3.47 -7.13 -8.24
CA HIS A 163 -4.38 -6.14 -8.81
C HIS A 163 -5.38 -5.63 -7.77
N TYR A 164 -5.41 -4.30 -7.63
CA TYR A 164 -6.34 -3.57 -6.75
C TYR A 164 -7.31 -2.73 -7.57
N LYS A 165 -8.60 -2.81 -7.22
CA LYS A 165 -9.57 -1.80 -7.62
C LYS A 165 -9.45 -0.63 -6.68
N VAL A 166 -9.36 0.58 -7.22
CA VAL A 166 -9.45 1.79 -6.42
C VAL A 166 -10.52 2.70 -7.04
N ASP A 167 -11.70 2.68 -6.44
CA ASP A 167 -12.87 3.43 -6.86
C ASP A 167 -12.95 4.71 -6.02
N LEU A 168 -12.46 5.83 -6.56
CA LEU A 168 -12.27 7.08 -5.81
C LEU A 168 -13.35 8.12 -6.15
N ASP A 169 -14.26 8.33 -5.23
CA ASP A 169 -15.26 9.42 -5.31
C ASP A 169 -14.76 10.69 -4.63
N VAL A 170 -13.85 11.39 -5.32
CA VAL A 170 -13.24 12.61 -4.76
C VAL A 170 -14.21 13.79 -4.82
N ALA A 171 -14.63 14.27 -3.64
CA ALA A 171 -15.49 15.45 -3.49
C ALA A 171 -16.89 15.34 -4.14
N GLY A 172 -17.41 14.13 -4.31
CA GLY A 172 -18.84 13.89 -4.48
C GLY A 172 -19.44 14.02 -5.88
N GLU A 173 -18.64 14.00 -6.97
CA GLU A 173 -18.97 13.45 -8.32
C GLU A 173 -18.08 14.03 -9.46
N GLY A 174 -17.71 13.17 -10.42
CA GLY A 174 -17.07 13.49 -11.72
C GLY A 174 -15.55 13.30 -11.79
N PRO A 175 -15.00 12.34 -12.56
CA PRO A 175 -13.58 11.99 -12.53
C PRO A 175 -12.70 13.08 -13.14
N ARG A 176 -11.70 13.55 -12.39
CA ARG A 176 -10.50 14.21 -12.95
C ARG A 176 -9.31 13.30 -12.70
N GLN A 177 -9.05 12.32 -13.57
CA GLN A 177 -7.77 11.60 -13.51
C GLN A 177 -6.67 12.53 -14.03
N LEU A 178 -5.71 12.84 -13.17
CA LEU A 178 -4.55 13.68 -13.45
C LEU A 178 -3.32 12.77 -13.58
N PRO A 179 -2.63 12.74 -14.73
CA PRO A 179 -1.29 12.19 -14.77
C PRO A 179 -0.37 13.05 -13.90
N THR A 180 0.35 12.42 -12.98
CA THR A 180 1.43 13.11 -12.25
C THR A 180 2.59 13.32 -13.24
N PRO A 181 3.16 14.53 -13.38
CA PRO A 181 4.20 14.78 -14.38
C PRO A 181 5.45 13.92 -14.10
N PRO A 182 6.13 13.39 -15.13
CA PRO A 182 7.46 12.83 -14.98
C PRO A 182 8.42 13.89 -14.43
N GLY A 183 9.37 13.45 -13.61
CA GLY A 183 10.35 14.31 -12.96
C GLY A 183 11.17 15.15 -13.95
N CYS A 184 11.72 16.23 -13.40
CA CYS A 184 12.56 17.21 -14.09
C CYS A 184 13.68 16.54 -14.87
N GLY A 185 13.78 16.81 -16.18
CA GLY A 185 14.95 16.42 -16.95
C GLY A 185 16.21 17.06 -16.37
N GLU A 186 17.24 16.25 -16.14
CA GLU A 186 18.60 16.73 -15.85
C GLU A 186 19.10 17.54 -17.06
N GLY A 187 19.18 18.86 -16.90
CA GLY A 187 19.65 19.74 -17.97
C GLY A 187 19.21 21.20 -17.86
N ALA A 188 19.22 21.80 -16.68
CA ALA A 188 19.03 23.23 -16.54
C ALA A 188 20.00 23.77 -15.47
N GLY A 189 21.10 24.36 -15.94
CA GLY A 189 21.94 25.19 -15.10
C GLY A 189 21.13 26.35 -14.50
N TRP A 190 21.40 26.64 -13.23
CA TRP A 190 20.95 27.78 -12.42
C TRP A 190 20.15 28.84 -13.17
N SER A 191 18.88 28.57 -13.44
CA SER A 191 17.86 29.53 -13.81
C SER A 191 16.51 28.85 -13.56
N HIS A 192 15.56 29.61 -13.04
CA HIS A 192 14.24 29.16 -12.57
C HIS A 192 13.48 28.31 -13.61
N GLY A 193 13.72 27.00 -13.65
CA GLY A 193 12.95 26.04 -14.44
C GLY A 193 11.66 25.68 -13.71
N GLY A 194 10.55 26.29 -14.10
CA GLY A 194 9.23 25.95 -13.56
C GLY A 194 8.81 24.54 -13.99
N CYS A 195 8.44 23.70 -13.02
CA CYS A 195 7.77 22.44 -13.30
C CYS A 195 6.36 22.75 -13.79
N GLN A 196 6.05 22.43 -15.06
CA GLN A 196 4.68 22.54 -15.59
C GLN A 196 4.01 21.17 -15.51
N GLY A 197 2.88 21.08 -14.80
CA GLY A 197 2.03 19.90 -14.78
C GLY A 197 1.12 19.85 -16.01
N ALA A 198 0.87 18.65 -16.52
CA ALA A 198 -0.17 18.43 -17.53
C ALA A 198 -1.48 18.05 -16.83
N GLU A 199 -2.54 18.80 -17.06
CA GLU A 199 -3.86 18.55 -16.47
C GLU A 199 -4.85 18.04 -17.51
N VAL A 200 -5.65 17.04 -17.15
CA VAL A 200 -6.78 16.58 -17.97
C VAL A 200 -8.03 17.40 -17.59
N PRO A 201 -8.81 17.90 -18.56
CA PRO A 201 -10.03 18.68 -18.30
C PRO A 201 -11.17 17.81 -17.77
N CYS A 202 -12.04 18.40 -16.94
CA CYS A 202 -13.22 17.74 -16.35
C CYS A 202 -14.25 17.22 -17.38
N SER A 203 -14.16 17.64 -18.65
CA SER A 203 -15.02 17.15 -19.74
C SER A 203 -14.54 15.83 -20.37
N TRP A 204 -13.38 15.33 -19.95
CA TRP A 204 -12.78 14.13 -20.54
C TRP A 204 -13.41 12.84 -19.98
N GLN A 205 -13.84 11.95 -20.87
CA GLN A 205 -14.56 10.71 -20.54
C GLN A 205 -13.81 9.43 -20.97
N GLY A 206 -12.55 9.54 -21.42
CA GLY A 206 -11.76 8.38 -21.83
C GLY A 206 -11.27 7.54 -20.64
N GLY A 207 -10.65 6.40 -20.92
CA GLY A 207 -9.86 5.64 -19.93
C GLY A 207 -8.38 5.98 -20.05
N ILE A 208 -7.65 6.06 -18.94
CA ILE A 208 -6.19 6.22 -18.96
C ILE A 208 -5.53 4.87 -18.66
N THR A 209 -4.60 4.46 -19.53
CA THR A 209 -3.76 3.28 -19.33
C THR A 209 -2.29 3.68 -19.40
N ARG A 210 -1.46 3.17 -18.49
CA ARG A 210 0.00 3.34 -18.50
C ARG A 210 0.69 2.02 -18.26
N ALA A 211 1.73 1.75 -19.02
CA ALA A 211 2.64 0.64 -18.76
C ALA A 211 3.73 1.08 -17.78
N SER A 212 4.05 0.21 -16.81
CA SER A 212 5.22 0.37 -15.93
C SER A 212 6.29 -0.68 -16.26
N PRO A 213 7.60 -0.37 -16.15
CA PRO A 213 8.13 0.95 -15.79
C PRO A 213 7.89 1.97 -16.92
N ALA A 214 7.75 3.23 -16.54
CA ALA A 214 7.79 4.31 -17.50
C ALA A 214 9.13 4.27 -18.27
N PRO A 215 9.17 4.61 -19.57
CA PRO A 215 10.41 4.61 -20.36
C PRO A 215 11.55 5.44 -19.73
N SER A 216 11.20 6.41 -18.88
CA SER A 216 12.10 7.31 -18.16
C SER A 216 12.67 6.75 -16.84
N GLY A 217 12.28 5.55 -16.41
CA GLY A 217 12.71 4.98 -15.12
C GLY A 217 11.99 5.57 -13.89
N ASP A 218 11.53 6.82 -13.98
CA ASP A 218 10.73 7.49 -12.95
C ASP A 218 9.22 7.26 -13.15
N ASP A 219 8.57 6.66 -12.14
CA ASP A 219 7.10 6.54 -12.09
C ASP A 219 6.53 7.44 -10.97
N PRO A 220 6.06 8.66 -11.30
CA PRO A 220 5.54 9.61 -10.31
C PRO A 220 4.14 9.23 -9.78
N GLY A 221 3.58 8.07 -10.15
CA GLY A 221 2.24 7.62 -9.76
C GLY A 221 1.11 8.34 -10.49
N TRP A 222 -0.09 8.25 -9.94
CA TRP A 222 -1.32 8.88 -10.46
C TRP A 222 -1.86 9.94 -9.50
N SER A 223 -2.73 10.83 -9.94
CA SER A 223 -3.63 11.57 -9.06
C SER A 223 -5.07 11.57 -9.59
N HIS A 224 -6.03 11.66 -8.68
CA HIS A 224 -7.45 11.77 -8.97
C HIS A 224 -7.99 13.00 -8.25
N GLY A 225 -8.56 13.94 -8.99
CA GLY A 225 -9.15 15.17 -8.46
C GLY A 225 -10.66 15.19 -8.61
N GLY A 226 -11.32 15.94 -7.74
CA GLY A 226 -12.68 16.42 -7.97
C GLY A 226 -12.66 17.75 -8.72
N CYS A 227 -13.76 18.10 -9.39
CA CYS A 227 -13.89 19.35 -10.15
C CYS A 227 -14.25 20.57 -9.27
N GLN A 228 -14.41 20.38 -7.96
CA GLN A 228 -14.65 21.45 -7.00
C GLN A 228 -13.32 22.05 -6.48
N GLY A 229 -13.26 23.38 -6.44
CA GLY A 229 -12.15 24.11 -5.84
C GLY A 229 -12.08 23.91 -4.33
N GLY A 230 -10.87 23.72 -3.81
CA GLY A 230 -10.54 23.87 -2.40
C GLY A 230 -10.51 25.33 -1.99
N ALA A 231 -10.36 25.57 -0.68
CA ALA A 231 -10.38 26.93 -0.11
C ALA A 231 -9.28 27.86 -0.66
N THR A 232 -8.19 27.29 -1.20
CA THR A 232 -7.08 28.03 -1.81
C THR A 232 -7.14 28.09 -3.35
N GLY A 233 -8.25 27.66 -3.95
CA GLY A 233 -8.45 27.66 -5.41
C GLY A 233 -7.87 26.46 -6.16
N GLY A 234 -7.06 25.61 -5.50
CA GLY A 234 -6.60 24.34 -6.07
C GLY A 234 -7.69 23.27 -6.07
N ALA A 235 -7.71 22.36 -7.05
CA ALA A 235 -8.66 21.24 -7.07
C ALA A 235 -8.44 20.31 -5.86
N ARG A 236 -9.54 19.80 -5.28
CA ARG A 236 -9.45 18.73 -4.28
C ARG A 236 -8.95 17.46 -4.95
N GLY A 237 -8.02 16.72 -4.34
CA GLY A 237 -7.44 15.56 -4.99
C GLY A 237 -6.77 14.57 -4.06
N LEU A 238 -6.69 13.34 -4.56
CA LEU A 238 -5.97 12.20 -4.03
C LEU A 238 -4.80 11.90 -4.97
N ARG A 239 -3.66 11.50 -4.42
CA ARG A 239 -2.57 10.92 -5.22
C ARG A 239 -2.61 9.41 -5.05
N CYS A 240 -2.06 8.66 -5.99
CA CYS A 240 -1.83 7.23 -5.93
C CYS A 240 -0.39 6.97 -6.43
N PRO A 241 0.65 7.33 -5.64
CA PRO A 241 2.00 6.83 -5.87
C PRO A 241 2.01 5.30 -5.96
N VAL A 242 2.66 4.79 -7.01
CA VAL A 242 3.06 3.40 -7.12
C VAL A 242 4.54 3.34 -6.78
N PRO A 243 4.96 2.66 -5.71
CA PRO A 243 6.37 2.48 -5.41
C PRO A 243 7.04 1.79 -6.59
N GLY A 244 8.08 2.41 -7.15
CA GLY A 244 8.96 1.76 -8.10
C GLY A 244 9.63 0.52 -7.48
N ARG A 245 10.13 -0.38 -8.32
CA ARG A 245 10.94 -1.54 -7.90
C ARG A 245 11.95 -1.11 -6.82
N ALA A 246 11.78 -1.57 -5.59
CA ALA A 246 12.82 -1.48 -4.56
C ALA A 246 13.98 -2.39 -4.98
N GLY A 247 14.88 -1.86 -5.80
CA GLY A 247 16.13 -2.50 -6.19
C GLY A 247 17.14 -2.38 -5.06
N SER A 248 17.05 -3.25 -4.05
CA SER A 248 18.14 -3.50 -3.11
C SER A 248 18.05 -4.94 -2.62
N PRO A 249 19.10 -5.76 -2.77
CA PRO A 249 19.09 -7.13 -2.29
C PRO A 249 19.11 -7.12 -0.76
N GLY A 250 17.97 -7.42 -0.13
CA GLY A 250 17.88 -7.54 1.33
C GLY A 250 16.59 -7.03 1.97
N HIS A 251 15.73 -6.32 1.24
CA HIS A 251 14.42 -5.92 1.74
C HIS A 251 13.30 -6.71 1.05
N HIS A 252 12.39 -7.27 1.85
CA HIS A 252 11.20 -7.96 1.39
C HIS A 252 10.44 -7.09 0.38
N LEU A 253 10.12 -7.66 -0.78
CA LEU A 253 9.38 -7.00 -1.84
C LEU A 253 7.93 -6.81 -1.40
N HIS A 254 7.50 -5.57 -1.20
CA HIS A 254 6.13 -5.23 -0.86
C HIS A 254 5.54 -4.34 -1.95
N PRO A 255 4.56 -4.82 -2.73
CA PRO A 255 3.68 -3.94 -3.48
C PRO A 255 2.91 -3.08 -2.47
N GLN A 256 3.02 -1.76 -2.59
CA GLN A 256 2.27 -0.81 -1.76
C GLN A 256 1.47 0.10 -2.69
N VAL A 257 0.26 0.48 -2.30
CA VAL A 257 -0.49 1.57 -2.94
C VAL A 257 -0.81 2.57 -1.86
N MET A 258 -0.29 3.79 -2.00
CA MET A 258 -0.46 4.87 -1.03
C MET A 258 -1.43 5.91 -1.60
N ILE A 259 -2.47 6.29 -0.85
CA ILE A 259 -3.53 7.21 -1.27
C ILE A 259 -3.72 8.31 -0.23
N PRO A 260 -3.07 9.49 -0.33
CA PRO A 260 -3.34 10.63 0.54
C PRO A 260 -4.73 11.22 0.36
N LEU A 261 -5.60 11.13 1.39
CA LEU A 261 -6.87 11.86 1.49
C LEU A 261 -6.65 13.30 1.97
N HIS A 262 -6.56 14.26 1.05
CA HIS A 262 -6.57 15.68 1.40
C HIS A 262 -8.01 16.21 1.57
N GLY A 263 -8.48 16.20 2.82
CA GLY A 263 -9.60 17.03 3.28
C GLY A 263 -9.06 18.12 4.21
N GLY A 264 -9.19 19.39 3.83
CA GLY A 264 -8.83 20.50 4.70
C GLY A 264 -9.77 20.54 5.91
N ILE A 265 -9.29 20.13 7.08
CA ILE A 265 -9.93 20.51 8.35
C ILE A 265 -9.54 21.97 8.57
N SER A 266 -10.50 22.89 8.46
CA SER A 266 -10.28 24.25 8.96
C SER A 266 -10.11 24.13 10.47
N ALA A 267 -8.94 24.52 10.97
CA ALA A 267 -8.79 24.75 12.40
C ALA A 267 -9.68 25.93 12.75
N GLY A 268 -10.85 25.65 13.33
CA GLY A 268 -11.65 26.65 14.00
C GLY A 268 -10.79 27.33 15.05
N SER A 269 -10.69 28.66 14.98
CA SER A 269 -10.00 29.49 15.96
C SER A 269 -10.61 29.27 17.34
N LEU A 270 -9.88 28.60 18.22
CA LEU A 270 -10.18 28.58 19.65
C LEU A 270 -9.56 29.83 20.30
N PRO A 271 -10.31 30.58 21.14
CA PRO A 271 -9.83 31.81 21.75
C PRO A 271 -8.75 31.52 22.81
N PRO A 272 -7.87 32.49 23.10
CA PRO A 272 -6.79 32.31 24.05
C PRO A 272 -7.35 32.35 25.48
N HIS A 273 -7.43 31.21 26.14
CA HIS A 273 -7.54 31.18 27.60
C HIS A 273 -6.15 30.94 28.19
N GLY A 274 -5.61 32.01 28.78
CA GLY A 274 -4.43 31.97 29.62
C GLY A 274 -4.69 31.10 30.87
N GLY A 275 -3.69 30.29 31.19
CA GLY A 275 -3.68 29.43 32.37
C GLY A 275 -2.39 28.64 32.37
N GLY A 276 -1.34 29.21 32.98
CA GLY A 276 -0.10 28.49 33.22
C GLY A 276 -0.34 27.30 34.13
N ILE A 277 0.23 26.15 33.79
CA ILE A 277 0.34 25.02 34.71
C ILE A 277 1.77 24.51 34.64
N SER A 278 2.44 24.68 35.78
CA SER A 278 3.69 24.06 36.21
C SER A 278 3.67 22.55 36.10
N GLN A 279 4.74 21.97 35.55
CA GLN A 279 5.11 20.58 35.75
C GLN A 279 5.63 20.37 37.18
N PRO A 280 5.39 19.20 37.79
CA PRO A 280 6.47 18.57 38.52
C PRO A 280 6.60 17.07 38.19
N TRP A 281 7.84 16.70 37.81
CA TRP A 281 8.46 15.37 37.72
C TRP A 281 7.90 14.34 36.74
#